data_AF-A0A497EC48-F1
#
_entry.id   AF-A0A497EC48-F1
#
_cell.length_a   1.000
_cell.length_b   1.000
_cell.length_c   1.000
_cell.angle_alpha   90.00
_cell.angle_beta   90.00
_cell.angle_gamma   90.00
#
_symmetry.space_group_name_H-M   'P 1'
#
loop_
_entity.id
_entity.type
_entity.pdbx_description
1 polymer ?
#
loop_
_entity_poly.entity_id
_entity_poly.type
_entity_poly.pdbx_seq_one_letter_code
_entity_poly.pdbx_strand_id
1 'polypeptide(L)'
;LHSVTVSGNDSSTGDSLRVSSSGTMVLTNSLISGSCHNDGGTFSSSGGNLESPGNTCSLVGPGDDVNVADPMLGPLTTNGGPTMTRAPLLGSPAIDSGTDTACLSLDQRGKARSDGFCDVGSMERQPSDQDPVFFDGFESGDTGAWY
;
A
#
# COMPACT_ATOMS: atom_id res chain seq x y z
N LEU A 1 12.02 -0.61 -3.01
CA LEU A 1 10.80 -0.51 -2.18
C LEU A 1 10.00 -1.78 -2.41
N HIS A 2 9.55 -2.41 -1.34
CA HIS A 2 8.81 -3.67 -1.38
C HIS A 2 7.60 -3.53 -0.47
N SER A 3 6.39 -3.57 -1.03
CA SER A 3 5.14 -3.41 -0.27
C SER A 3 5.12 -2.14 0.59
N VAL A 4 5.31 -0.99 -0.07
CA VAL A 4 5.31 0.34 0.57
C VAL A 4 4.31 1.25 -0.11
N THR A 5 3.65 2.12 0.67
CA THR A 5 2.82 3.21 0.15
C THR A 5 3.56 4.54 0.30
N VAL A 6 3.86 5.19 -0.82
CA VAL A 6 4.43 6.54 -0.90
C VAL A 6 3.31 7.48 -1.29
N SER A 7 2.91 8.40 -0.41
CA SER A 7 1.76 9.28 -0.66
C SER A 7 1.81 10.55 0.18
N GLY A 8 1.29 11.66 -0.36
CA GLY A 8 1.27 12.95 0.35
C GLY A 8 2.66 13.58 0.53
N ASN A 9 3.66 13.11 -0.21
CA ASN A 9 4.96 13.74 -0.33
C ASN A 9 4.87 14.77 -1.46
N ASP A 10 4.43 15.97 -1.11
CA ASP A 10 4.26 17.07 -2.06
C ASP A 10 5.23 18.20 -1.67
N SER A 11 6.25 18.44 -2.50
CA SER A 11 7.19 19.56 -2.30
C SER A 11 7.05 20.56 -3.44
N SER A 12 7.40 21.82 -3.21
CA SER A 12 7.35 22.87 -4.23
C SER A 12 8.26 22.63 -5.45
N THR A 13 9.17 21.65 -5.37
CA THR A 13 10.00 21.14 -6.47
C THR A 13 9.60 19.74 -6.98
N GLY A 14 8.66 19.06 -6.30
CA GLY A 14 7.55 18.37 -6.98
C GLY A 14 7.55 16.86 -7.21
N ASP A 15 8.27 16.03 -6.43
CA ASP A 15 8.20 14.56 -6.63
C ASP A 15 8.01 13.79 -5.33
N SER A 16 7.11 12.80 -5.38
CA SER A 16 6.93 11.81 -4.31
C SER A 16 8.12 10.86 -4.19
N LEU A 17 8.84 10.64 -5.29
CA LEU A 17 9.98 9.74 -5.35
C LEU A 17 11.05 10.30 -6.28
N ARG A 18 12.30 10.34 -5.82
CA ARG A 18 13.44 10.82 -6.61
C ARG A 18 14.54 9.76 -6.66
N VAL A 19 15.08 9.53 -7.85
CA VAL A 19 16.31 8.77 -8.04
C VAL A 19 17.38 9.71 -8.60
N SER A 20 18.52 9.78 -7.92
CA SER A 20 19.69 10.57 -8.34
C SER A 20 20.47 9.88 -9.47
N SER A 21 21.37 10.62 -10.12
CA SER A 21 22.29 10.08 -11.12
C SER A 21 22.98 8.81 -10.64
N SER A 22 22.99 7.76 -11.49
CA SER A 22 23.55 6.44 -11.18
C SER A 22 22.86 5.66 -10.03
N GLY A 23 21.79 6.20 -9.45
CA GLY A 23 20.95 5.49 -8.48
C GLY A 23 20.06 4.46 -9.18
N THR A 24 19.72 3.39 -8.48
CA THR A 24 18.71 2.44 -8.92
C THR A 24 17.69 2.23 -7.82
N MET A 25 16.42 2.38 -8.14
CA MET A 25 15.31 2.04 -7.26
C MET A 25 14.50 0.92 -7.89
N VAL A 26 14.47 -0.22 -7.22
CA VAL A 26 13.64 -1.36 -7.59
C VAL A 26 12.33 -1.30 -6.81
N LEU A 27 11.20 -1.43 -7.48
CA LEU A 27 9.86 -1.40 -6.90
C LEU A 27 9.16 -2.74 -7.10
N THR A 28 8.54 -3.25 -6.03
CA THR A 28 7.73 -4.46 -6.05
C THR A 28 6.53 -4.26 -5.13
N ASN A 29 5.33 -4.61 -5.60
CA ASN A 29 4.08 -4.51 -4.83
C ASN A 29 3.91 -3.17 -4.11
N SER A 30 4.41 -2.07 -4.66
CA SER A 30 4.46 -0.76 -4.00
C SER A 30 3.50 0.23 -4.67
N LEU A 31 2.87 1.08 -3.85
CA LEU A 31 1.90 2.09 -4.29
C LEU A 31 2.53 3.48 -4.22
N ILE A 32 2.55 4.19 -5.35
CA ILE A 32 3.10 5.53 -5.47
C ILE A 32 1.94 6.45 -5.81
N SER A 33 1.59 7.32 -4.87
CA SER A 33 0.59 8.38 -5.03
C SER A 33 1.30 9.72 -5.13
N GLY A 34 1.59 10.11 -6.37
CA GLY A 34 2.32 11.31 -6.77
C GLY A 34 3.26 11.01 -7.94
N SER A 35 4.18 11.94 -8.20
CA SER A 35 5.15 11.85 -9.30
C SER A 35 6.49 11.25 -8.88
N CYS A 36 7.16 10.65 -9.85
CA CYS A 36 8.54 10.23 -9.80
C CYS A 36 9.43 11.14 -10.64
N HIS A 37 10.64 11.40 -10.17
CA HIS A 37 11.69 12.10 -10.90
C HIS A 37 12.96 11.28 -10.99
N ASN A 38 13.48 11.24 -12.21
CA ASN A 38 14.70 10.54 -12.54
C ASN A 38 15.78 11.54 -12.99
N ASP A 39 16.76 11.79 -12.13
CA ASP A 39 17.90 12.68 -12.36
C ASP A 39 19.09 11.90 -12.95
N GLY A 40 18.83 11.05 -13.95
CA GLY A 40 19.84 10.22 -14.62
C GLY A 40 20.20 8.90 -13.91
N GLY A 41 19.31 8.39 -13.07
CA GLY A 41 19.36 7.01 -12.57
C GLY A 41 18.30 6.11 -13.22
N THR A 42 17.81 5.12 -12.46
CA THR A 42 16.90 4.09 -12.97
C THR A 42 15.81 3.77 -11.95
N PHE A 43 14.55 3.86 -12.39
CA PHE A 43 13.46 3.11 -11.78
C PHE A 43 13.36 1.75 -12.47
N SER A 44 13.25 0.70 -11.67
CA SER A 44 13.07 -0.67 -12.15
C SER A 44 11.89 -1.29 -11.42
N SER A 45 11.06 -2.02 -12.14
CA SER A 45 9.91 -2.73 -11.57
C SER A 45 10.16 -4.23 -11.58
N SER A 46 9.92 -4.88 -10.44
CA SER A 46 9.80 -6.34 -10.37
C SER A 46 8.35 -6.83 -10.46
N GLY A 47 7.39 -5.91 -10.66
CA GLY A 47 5.97 -6.19 -10.84
C GLY A 47 5.06 -5.84 -9.67
N GLY A 48 3.76 -5.82 -9.97
CA GLY A 48 2.67 -5.61 -9.03
C GLY A 48 2.61 -4.21 -8.41
N ASN A 49 3.25 -3.21 -8.99
CA ASN A 49 3.23 -1.85 -8.45
C ASN A 49 2.02 -1.06 -8.93
N LEU A 50 1.64 -0.03 -8.19
CA LEU A 50 0.57 0.89 -8.57
C LEU A 50 1.10 2.33 -8.59
N GLU A 51 0.88 3.06 -9.68
CA GLU A 51 1.19 4.48 -9.78
C GLU A 51 -0.07 5.32 -10.05
N SER A 52 -0.23 6.37 -9.23
CA SER A 52 -1.31 7.33 -9.34
C SER A 52 -0.84 8.77 -9.05
N PRO A 53 -1.21 9.78 -9.85
CA PRO A 53 -1.71 9.67 -11.21
C PRO A 53 -0.54 9.50 -12.19
N GLY A 54 -0.76 8.71 -13.23
CA GLY A 54 0.13 8.65 -14.39
C GLY A 54 1.16 7.50 -14.38
N ASN A 55 2.22 7.66 -15.18
CA ASN A 55 3.33 6.71 -15.30
C ASN A 55 4.68 7.46 -15.37
N THR A 56 4.92 8.34 -14.40
CA THR A 56 6.16 9.11 -14.27
C THR A 56 7.32 8.27 -13.74
N CYS A 57 7.04 7.19 -13.00
CA CYS A 57 8.07 6.25 -12.56
C CYS A 57 8.51 5.30 -13.70
N SER A 58 7.83 5.34 -14.86
CA SER A 58 8.08 4.47 -16.02
C SER A 58 8.00 2.99 -15.67
N LEU A 59 7.00 2.62 -14.87
CA LEU A 59 6.76 1.23 -14.46
C LEU A 59 6.26 0.44 -15.67
N VAL A 60 6.92 -0.70 -15.92
CA VAL A 60 6.70 -1.58 -17.08
C VAL A 60 6.85 -3.06 -16.71
N GLY A 61 6.84 -3.36 -15.42
CA GLY A 61 6.90 -4.73 -14.90
C GLY A 61 5.56 -5.45 -15.02
N PRO A 62 5.56 -6.79 -14.85
CA PRO A 62 4.34 -7.58 -14.91
C PRO A 62 3.37 -7.18 -13.79
N GLY A 63 2.10 -6.99 -14.14
CA GLY A 63 1.06 -6.62 -13.16
C GLY A 63 1.20 -5.21 -12.58
N ASP A 64 2.07 -4.37 -13.13
CA ASP A 64 2.07 -2.95 -12.76
C ASP A 64 0.78 -2.27 -13.29
N ASP A 65 0.14 -1.50 -12.43
CA ASP A 65 -1.01 -0.66 -12.78
C ASP A 65 -0.63 0.82 -12.72
N VAL A 66 -0.74 1.51 -13.86
CA VAL A 66 -0.29 2.89 -14.02
C VAL A 66 -1.39 3.72 -14.64
N ASN A 67 -1.32 5.03 -14.46
CA ASN A 67 -2.40 5.96 -14.81
C ASN A 67 -3.67 5.74 -13.97
N VAL A 68 -3.54 5.17 -12.77
CA VAL A 68 -4.66 5.03 -11.84
C VAL A 68 -5.08 6.43 -11.40
N ALA A 69 -6.34 6.79 -11.62
CA ALA A 69 -6.83 8.14 -11.34
C ALA A 69 -6.85 8.47 -9.83
N ASP A 70 -7.28 7.52 -9.00
CA ASP A 70 -7.35 7.64 -7.55
C ASP A 70 -7.05 6.26 -6.93
N PRO A 71 -6.04 6.13 -6.05
CA PRO A 71 -5.75 4.87 -5.38
C PRO A 71 -6.76 4.56 -4.25
N MET A 72 -7.70 5.45 -3.96
CA MET A 72 -8.75 5.30 -2.94
C MET A 72 -8.17 4.92 -1.57
N LEU A 73 -7.25 5.75 -1.07
CA LEU A 73 -6.60 5.56 0.21
C LEU A 73 -7.29 6.34 1.32
N GLY A 74 -7.41 5.73 2.49
CA GLY A 74 -7.83 6.38 3.72
C GLY A 74 -6.81 7.41 4.25
N PRO A 75 -7.17 8.13 5.33
CA PRO A 75 -6.26 9.05 5.99
C PRO A 75 -5.04 8.33 6.58
N LEU A 76 -3.95 9.07 6.77
CA LEU A 76 -2.77 8.56 7.47
C LEU A 76 -3.09 8.45 8.97
N THR A 77 -3.16 7.21 9.48
CA THR A 77 -3.48 6.90 10.88
C THR A 77 -2.85 5.57 11.28
N THR A 78 -2.89 5.16 12.54
CA THR A 78 -2.21 3.94 13.02
C THR A 78 -2.78 2.65 12.43
N ASN A 79 -4.05 2.62 12.03
CA ASN A 79 -4.74 1.44 11.46
C ASN A 79 -4.52 0.14 12.28
N GLY A 80 -4.30 0.26 13.59
CA GLY A 80 -4.04 -0.86 14.50
C GLY A 80 -2.58 -1.36 14.55
N GLY A 81 -1.63 -0.64 13.95
CA GLY A 81 -0.19 -0.98 13.96
C GLY A 81 0.70 0.01 14.72
N PRO A 82 2.01 -0.29 14.84
CA PRO A 82 2.98 0.54 15.55
C PRO A 82 3.40 1.81 14.78
N THR A 83 3.01 1.92 13.51
CA THR A 83 3.32 3.07 12.64
C THR A 83 2.07 3.51 11.91
N MET A 84 2.01 4.79 11.50
CA MET A 84 0.89 5.28 10.71
C MET A 84 0.97 4.76 9.27
N THR A 85 -0.15 4.30 8.74
CA THR A 85 -0.31 3.78 7.37
C THR A 85 -1.52 4.44 6.71
N ARG A 86 -1.66 4.27 5.39
CA ARG A 86 -2.90 4.59 4.67
C ARG A 86 -3.58 3.29 4.24
N ALA A 87 -4.78 3.04 4.75
CA ALA A 87 -5.53 1.84 4.41
C ALA A 87 -6.18 1.98 3.02
N PRO A 88 -6.09 0.98 2.14
CA PRO A 88 -6.94 0.89 0.95
C PRO A 88 -8.42 0.87 1.36
N LEU A 89 -9.23 1.75 0.77
CA LEU A 89 -10.68 1.75 0.97
C LEU A 89 -11.32 0.61 0.18
N LEU A 90 -12.55 0.21 0.54
CA LEU A 90 -13.30 -0.79 -0.23
C LEU A 90 -13.45 -0.34 -1.69
N GLY A 91 -13.10 -1.24 -2.62
CA GLY A 91 -13.09 -0.95 -4.06
C GLY A 91 -11.82 -0.25 -4.56
N SER A 92 -10.82 -0.03 -3.71
CA SER A 92 -9.53 0.51 -4.11
C SER A 92 -8.86 -0.37 -5.18
N PRO A 93 -8.27 0.22 -6.22
CA PRO A 93 -7.43 -0.49 -7.19
C PRO A 93 -6.18 -1.13 -6.58
N ALA A 94 -5.83 -0.79 -5.34
CA ALA A 94 -4.72 -1.41 -4.64
C ALA A 94 -5.05 -2.80 -4.10
N ILE A 95 -6.34 -3.15 -3.99
CA ILE A 95 -6.76 -4.42 -3.39
C ILE A 95 -6.52 -5.58 -4.36
N ASP A 96 -5.94 -6.68 -3.85
CA ASP A 96 -5.67 -7.92 -4.60
C ASP A 96 -4.91 -7.72 -5.94
N SER A 97 -4.17 -6.62 -6.06
CA SER A 97 -3.53 -6.19 -7.32
C SER A 97 -2.01 -6.32 -7.30
N GLY A 98 -1.45 -6.78 -6.18
CA GLY A 98 -0.04 -7.13 -6.07
C GLY A 98 0.29 -8.44 -6.78
N THR A 99 1.58 -8.69 -6.97
CA THR A 99 2.08 -9.98 -7.44
C THR A 99 2.25 -10.94 -6.25
N ASP A 100 1.48 -12.04 -6.26
CA ASP A 100 1.44 -13.04 -5.18
C ASP A 100 2.79 -13.70 -4.89
N THR A 101 3.61 -13.92 -5.92
CA THR A 101 4.93 -14.55 -5.79
C THR A 101 5.94 -13.67 -5.04
N ALA A 102 5.64 -12.37 -4.89
CA ALA A 102 6.46 -11.40 -4.20
C ALA A 102 5.80 -10.88 -2.91
N CYS A 103 4.79 -11.54 -2.37
CA CYS A 103 4.15 -11.08 -1.15
C CYS A 103 5.01 -11.29 0.08
N LEU A 104 5.09 -10.23 0.90
CA LEU A 104 5.63 -10.36 2.25
C LEU A 104 4.62 -11.10 3.13
N SER A 105 5.10 -11.83 4.12
CA SER A 105 4.23 -12.55 5.06
C SER A 105 3.43 -11.61 5.95
N LEU A 106 3.98 -10.44 6.28
CA LEU A 106 3.38 -9.44 7.16
C LEU A 106 3.31 -8.06 6.49
N ASP A 107 2.26 -7.31 6.80
CA ASP A 107 2.14 -5.90 6.46
C ASP A 107 2.85 -4.99 7.49
N GLN A 108 2.84 -3.67 7.28
CA GLN A 108 3.52 -2.71 8.17
C GLN A 108 2.92 -2.66 9.58
N ARG A 109 1.73 -3.22 9.79
CA ARG A 109 1.09 -3.36 11.11
C ARG A 109 1.55 -4.62 11.84
N GLY A 110 2.26 -5.52 11.16
CA GLY A 110 2.61 -6.85 11.65
C GLY A 110 1.48 -7.85 11.50
N LYS A 111 0.44 -7.54 10.70
CA LYS A 111 -0.64 -8.49 10.38
C LYS A 111 -0.29 -9.30 9.14
N ALA A 112 -0.82 -10.52 9.02
CA ALA A 112 -0.61 -11.35 7.83
C ALA A 112 -1.12 -10.65 6.56
N ARG A 113 -0.39 -10.77 5.45
CA ARG A 113 -0.84 -10.25 4.14
C ARG A 113 -1.81 -11.19 3.46
N SER A 114 -1.33 -12.26 2.84
CA SER A 114 -2.21 -13.03 1.96
C SER A 114 -3.26 -13.85 2.70
N ASP A 115 -4.53 -13.70 2.30
CA ASP A 115 -5.55 -14.74 2.37
C ASP A 115 -5.62 -15.57 1.06
N GLY A 116 -4.85 -15.18 0.04
CA GLY A 116 -4.77 -15.85 -1.26
C GLY A 116 -4.29 -14.91 -2.36
N PHE A 117 -4.55 -13.61 -2.21
CA PHE A 117 -4.05 -12.52 -3.04
C PHE A 117 -3.41 -11.45 -2.16
N CYS A 118 -2.68 -10.51 -2.75
CA CYS A 118 -2.04 -9.45 -1.97
C CYS A 118 -2.38 -8.06 -2.48
N ASP A 119 -2.62 -7.17 -1.52
CA ASP A 119 -2.74 -5.76 -1.79
C ASP A 119 -1.40 -5.12 -2.16
N VAL A 120 -1.46 -4.07 -2.97
CA VAL A 120 -0.34 -3.20 -3.29
C VAL A 120 -0.14 -2.18 -2.15
N GLY A 121 1.11 -2.00 -1.74
CA GLY A 121 1.49 -0.98 -0.75
C GLY A 121 1.70 -1.52 0.67
N SER A 122 1.67 -0.62 1.64
CA SER A 122 2.12 -0.90 3.03
C SER A 122 1.19 -1.75 3.88
N MET A 123 -0.08 -1.84 3.49
CA MET A 123 -1.13 -2.47 4.28
C MET A 123 -1.87 -3.49 3.42
N GLU A 124 -2.20 -4.62 4.05
CA GLU A 124 -3.21 -5.53 3.53
C GLU A 124 -4.56 -5.19 4.15
N ARG A 125 -5.61 -5.08 3.35
CA ARG A 125 -6.95 -4.86 3.85
C ARG A 125 -7.56 -6.19 4.28
N GLN A 126 -7.69 -6.38 5.58
CA GLN A 126 -8.27 -7.60 6.13
C GLN A 126 -9.77 -7.44 6.43
N PRO A 127 -10.53 -8.55 6.49
CA PRO A 127 -11.91 -8.52 6.99
C PRO A 127 -12.04 -7.87 8.38
N SER A 128 -11.04 -8.06 9.25
CA SER A 128 -11.01 -7.45 10.59
C SER A 128 -10.87 -5.92 10.57
N ASP A 129 -10.52 -5.32 9.44
CA ASP A 129 -10.40 -3.87 9.28
C ASP A 129 -11.74 -3.22 8.86
N GLN A 130 -12.79 -4.02 8.63
CA GLN A 130 -14.11 -3.55 8.19
C GLN A 130 -15.12 -3.32 9.31
N ASP A 131 -14.72 -3.41 10.57
CA ASP A 131 -15.67 -3.35 11.66
C ASP A 131 -15.50 -2.13 12.58
N PRO A 132 -16.16 -0.99 12.25
CA PRO A 132 -16.38 0.05 13.23
C PRO A 132 -17.51 -0.28 14.20
N VAL A 133 -18.26 -1.38 14.01
CA VAL A 133 -19.49 -1.69 14.77
C VAL A 133 -19.20 -2.51 16.03
N PHE A 134 -18.11 -3.31 16.06
CA PHE A 134 -17.75 -4.15 17.23
C PHE A 134 -16.46 -3.76 17.97
N PHE A 135 -16.00 -2.50 17.87
CA PHE A 135 -14.82 -2.04 18.63
C PHE A 135 -15.08 -1.86 20.14
N ASP A 136 -16.28 -2.18 20.65
CA ASP A 136 -16.65 -2.03 22.07
C ASP A 136 -16.49 -3.30 22.92
N GLY A 137 -15.86 -4.35 22.39
CA GLY A 137 -15.32 -5.43 23.23
C GLY A 137 -16.34 -6.45 23.75
N PHE A 138 -17.41 -6.71 23.01
CA PHE A 138 -18.35 -7.79 23.36
C PHE A 138 -17.83 -9.22 23.14
N GLU A 139 -16.63 -9.39 22.57
CA GLU A 139 -16.09 -10.73 22.23
C GLU A 139 -15.30 -11.39 23.37
N SER A 140 -15.32 -10.82 24.58
CA SER A 140 -15.15 -11.66 25.77
C SER A 140 -16.53 -12.17 26.16
N GLY A 141 -16.92 -13.33 25.61
CA GLY A 141 -18.15 -14.02 25.95
C GLY A 141 -18.23 -14.38 27.44
N ASP A 142 -18.50 -13.39 28.29
CA ASP A 142 -18.91 -13.58 29.67
C ASP A 142 -20.42 -13.80 29.68
N THR A 143 -20.81 -15.02 29.33
CA THR A 143 -22.18 -15.50 29.57
C THR A 143 -22.39 -15.88 31.04
N GLY A 144 -21.51 -15.48 31.96
CA GLY A 144 -21.57 -15.80 33.38
C GLY A 144 -22.39 -14.83 34.24
N ALA A 145 -22.90 -13.72 33.69
CA ALA A 145 -23.53 -12.65 34.46
C ALA A 145 -25.07 -12.61 34.43
N TRP A 146 -25.75 -13.69 34.03
CA TRP A 146 -27.20 -13.81 34.19
C TRP A 146 -27.53 -14.90 35.22
N TYR A 147 -27.46 -14.50 36.50
CA TYR A 147 -28.13 -15.17 37.61
C TYR A 147 -29.33 -14.34 38.09
#